data_AF-A0A0X8DAI7-F1
#
_entry.id   AF-A0A0X8DAI7-F1
#
_cell.length_a   1.000
_cell.length_b   1.000
_cell.length_c   1.000
_cell.angle_alpha   90.00
_cell.angle_beta   90.00
_cell.angle_gamma   90.00
#
_symmetry.space_group_name_H-M   'P 1'
#
loop_
_entity.id
_entity.type
_entity.pdbx_description
1 polymer ?
#
loop_
_entity_poly.entity_id
_entity_poly.type
_entity_poly.pdbx_seq_one_letter_code
_entity_poly.pdbx_strand_id
1 'polypeptide(L)'
;MSNIAYTIDGQQRRIEPGTHAIRLVNTLDMPHEEWLEWRRKGITGSDVAGICEITMWSSPVKAYLDRLGQLAPQEDSDAMYWGRIHEDAIARG
;
A
#
# COMPACT_ATOMS: atom_id res chain seq x y z
N MET A 1 -20.56 12.78 -23.02
CA MET A 1 -19.82 11.58 -22.59
C MET A 1 -19.36 11.84 -21.16
N SER A 2 -19.86 11.07 -20.19
CA SER A 2 -19.76 11.40 -18.75
C SER A 2 -18.42 10.94 -18.15
N ASN A 3 -17.62 11.90 -17.68
CA ASN A 3 -16.37 11.64 -16.94
C ASN A 3 -16.65 11.33 -15.46
N ILE A 4 -17.30 10.20 -15.18
CA ILE A 4 -17.49 9.72 -13.81
C ILE A 4 -16.27 8.88 -13.44
N ALA A 5 -15.45 9.39 -12.52
CA ALA A 5 -14.24 8.72 -12.06
C ALA A 5 -14.33 8.48 -10.56
N TYR A 6 -15.05 7.41 -10.19
CA TYR A 6 -15.09 6.80 -8.85
C TYR A 6 -15.46 7.70 -7.66
N THR A 7 -15.82 7.02 -6.57
CA THR A 7 -16.23 7.63 -5.30
C THR A 7 -15.16 7.35 -4.26
N ILE A 8 -14.60 8.40 -3.66
CA ILE A 8 -13.74 8.31 -2.48
C ILE A 8 -14.46 9.09 -1.38
N ASP A 9 -14.65 8.46 -0.21
CA ASP A 9 -15.35 9.06 0.95
C ASP A 9 -16.77 9.57 0.65
N GLY A 10 -17.50 8.90 -0.25
CA GLY A 10 -18.85 9.29 -0.66
C GLY A 10 -18.92 10.49 -1.62
N GLN A 11 -17.79 11.06 -2.04
CA GLN A 11 -17.73 12.17 -2.99
C GLN A 11 -17.29 11.71 -4.38
N GLN A 12 -18.04 12.14 -5.40
CA GLN A 12 -17.77 11.85 -6.81
C GLN A 12 -16.75 12.86 -7.37
N ARG A 13 -15.62 12.40 -7.89
CA ARG A 13 -14.55 13.27 -8.42
C ARG A 13 -14.37 13.09 -9.94
N ARG A 14 -13.92 14.13 -10.65
CA ARG A 14 -13.59 14.12 -12.10
C ARG A 14 -12.07 14.07 -12.25
N ILE A 15 -11.55 13.26 -13.17
CA ILE A 15 -10.12 13.25 -13.51
C ILE A 15 -9.92 14.11 -14.77
N GLU A 16 -9.13 15.17 -14.67
CA GLU A 16 -8.59 15.87 -15.83
C GLU A 16 -7.33 15.12 -16.34
N PRO A 17 -7.14 14.91 -17.65
CA PRO A 17 -5.91 14.33 -18.18
C PRO A 17 -4.71 15.27 -17.95
N GLY A 18 -3.75 14.85 -17.12
CA GLY A 18 -2.59 15.66 -16.69
C GLY A 18 -2.03 15.22 -15.32
N THR A 19 -2.14 13.91 -15.06
CA THR A 19 -2.42 13.22 -13.80
C THR A 19 -1.55 13.58 -12.59
N HIS A 20 -2.13 14.27 -11.61
CA HIS A 20 -1.72 14.10 -10.21
C HIS A 20 -2.24 12.75 -9.71
N ALA A 21 -1.42 12.00 -8.98
CA ALA A 21 -1.86 10.77 -8.33
C ALA A 21 -3.06 11.08 -7.41
N ILE A 22 -4.11 10.27 -7.50
CA ILE A 22 -5.28 10.45 -6.64
C ILE A 22 -4.97 9.85 -5.28
N ARG A 23 -4.96 10.70 -4.26
CA ARG A 23 -4.79 10.28 -2.87
C ARG A 23 -6.04 9.50 -2.44
N LEU A 24 -5.85 8.22 -2.14
CA LEU A 24 -6.91 7.34 -1.65
C LEU A 24 -7.28 7.62 -0.19
N VAL A 25 -6.28 7.82 0.67
CA VAL A 25 -6.47 8.02 2.11
C VAL A 25 -5.38 8.95 2.67
N ASN A 26 -5.67 9.62 3.78
CA ASN A 26 -4.64 10.32 4.55
C ASN A 26 -3.97 9.37 5.55
N THR A 27 -2.65 9.18 5.44
CA THR A 27 -1.86 8.31 6.32
C THR A 27 -1.13 9.04 7.45
N LEU A 28 -1.22 10.38 7.53
CA LEU A 28 -0.67 11.13 8.66
C LEU A 28 -1.40 10.71 9.93
N ASP A 29 -0.65 10.33 10.96
CA ASP A 29 -1.15 9.89 12.27
C ASP A 29 -2.09 8.67 12.25
N MET A 30 -2.09 7.91 11.15
CA MET A 30 -2.89 6.71 10.99
C MET A 30 -2.36 5.56 11.88
N PRO A 31 -3.21 4.87 12.65
CA PRO A 31 -2.81 3.68 13.39
C PRO A 31 -2.24 2.61 12.46
N HIS A 32 -1.22 1.89 12.93
CA HIS A 32 -0.51 0.90 12.11
C HIS A 32 -1.43 -0.19 11.54
N GLU A 33 -2.36 -0.69 12.34
CA GLU A 33 -3.33 -1.72 11.93
C GLU A 33 -4.26 -1.19 10.82
N GLU A 34 -4.77 0.04 10.96
CA GLU A 34 -5.60 0.67 9.93
C GLU A 34 -4.81 0.87 8.62
N TRP A 35 -3.53 1.25 8.75
CA TRP A 35 -2.64 1.38 7.60
C TRP A 35 -2.43 0.04 6.87
N LEU A 36 -2.30 -1.07 7.60
CA LEU A 36 -2.20 -2.41 7.01
C LEU A 36 -3.49 -2.79 6.25
N GLU A 37 -4.66 -2.47 6.80
CA GLU A 37 -5.95 -2.71 6.14
C GLU A 37 -6.10 -1.91 4.85
N TRP A 38 -5.70 -0.63 4.84
CA TRP A 38 -5.69 0.16 3.61
C TRP A 38 -4.71 -0.38 2.58
N ARG A 39 -3.53 -0.85 3.00
CA ARG A 39 -2.55 -1.48 2.09
C ARG A 39 -3.09 -2.72 1.40
N ARG A 40 -3.96 -3.49 2.05
CA ARG A 40 -4.61 -4.67 1.44
C ARG A 40 -5.54 -4.34 0.28
N LYS A 41 -5.99 -3.09 0.16
CA LYS A 41 -6.91 -2.66 -0.92
C LYS A 41 -6.21 -2.38 -2.25
N GLY A 42 -4.89 -2.53 -2.36
CA GLY A 42 -4.14 -2.25 -3.59
C GLY A 42 -2.86 -3.06 -3.74
N ILE A 43 -2.16 -2.86 -4.85
CA ILE A 43 -0.81 -3.40 -5.07
C ILE A 43 0.20 -2.34 -4.64
N THR A 44 1.15 -2.74 -3.79
CA THR A 44 2.17 -1.87 -3.21
C THR A 44 3.54 -2.17 -3.82
N GLY A 45 4.51 -1.27 -3.65
CA GLY A 45 5.86 -1.44 -4.21
C GLY A 45 6.55 -2.76 -3.80
N SER A 46 6.31 -3.23 -2.57
CA SER A 46 6.86 -4.51 -2.10
C SER A 46 6.29 -5.74 -2.81
N ASP A 47 5.09 -5.62 -3.40
CA ASP A 47 4.42 -6.73 -4.07
C ASP A 47 4.97 -6.92 -5.49
N VAL A 48 5.41 -5.84 -6.13
CA VAL A 48 5.81 -5.82 -7.55
C VAL A 48 6.89 -6.87 -7.84
N ALA A 49 7.92 -6.95 -7.00
CA ALA A 49 8.99 -7.92 -7.21
C ALA A 49 8.50 -9.38 -7.12
N GLY A 50 7.54 -9.67 -6.22
CA GLY A 50 6.92 -10.98 -6.10
C GLY A 50 6.01 -11.30 -7.28
N ILE A 51 5.22 -10.33 -7.74
CA ILE A 51 4.31 -10.47 -8.89
C ILE A 51 5.10 -10.67 -10.19
N CYS A 52 6.21 -9.96 -10.36
CA CYS A 52 7.08 -10.08 -11.51
C CYS A 52 8.05 -11.28 -11.42
N GLU A 53 7.99 -12.07 -10.34
CA GLU A 53 8.83 -13.26 -10.13
C GLU A 53 10.35 -12.97 -10.17
N ILE A 54 10.76 -11.78 -9.73
CA ILE A 54 12.17 -11.33 -9.70
C ILE A 54 12.78 -11.36 -8.29
N THR A 55 12.16 -12.06 -7.35
CA THR A 55 12.62 -12.13 -5.95
C THR A 55 12.34 -13.49 -5.34
N MET A 56 13.13 -13.86 -4.33
CA MET A 56 12.94 -15.08 -3.53
C MET A 56 12.10 -14.87 -2.26
N TRP A 57 11.76 -13.61 -1.93
CA TRP A 57 11.08 -13.26 -0.68
C TRP A 57 9.55 -13.27 -0.77
N SER A 58 9.02 -13.35 -1.99
CA SER A 58 7.59 -13.27 -2.28
C SER A 58 7.26 -14.01 -3.57
N SER A 59 5.96 -14.19 -3.83
CA SER A 59 5.43 -14.82 -5.05
C SER A 59 4.11 -14.18 -5.45
N PRO A 60 3.62 -14.38 -6.69
CA PRO A 60 2.33 -13.85 -7.10
C PRO A 60 1.17 -14.38 -6.24
N VAL A 61 1.25 -15.66 -5.84
CA VAL A 61 0.25 -16.31 -4.97
C VAL A 61 0.24 -15.69 -3.57
N LYS A 62 1.41 -15.38 -3.00
CA LYS A 62 1.50 -14.73 -1.69
C LYS A 62 0.81 -13.35 -1.72
N ALA A 63 1.07 -12.55 -2.76
CA ALA A 63 0.43 -11.25 -2.94
C ALA A 63 -1.10 -11.38 -3.06
N TYR A 64 -1.58 -12.36 -3.83
CA TYR A 64 -3.01 -12.63 -3.98
C TYR A 64 -3.68 -13.03 -2.65
N LEU A 65 -3.12 -13.99 -1.92
CA LEU A 65 -3.68 -14.47 -0.66
C LEU A 65 -3.68 -13.41 0.44
N ASP A 66 -2.65 -12.54 0.49
CA ASP A 66 -2.64 -11.40 1.42
C ASP A 66 -3.81 -10.45 1.17
N ARG A 67 -4.14 -10.17 -0.11
CA ARG A 67 -5.27 -9.29 -0.47
C ARG A 67 -6.63 -9.91 -0.20
N LEU A 68 -6.70 -11.24 -0.11
CA LEU A 68 -7.88 -11.95 0.37
C LEU A 68 -7.96 -12.04 1.90
N GLY A 69 -6.94 -11.58 2.64
CA GLY A 69 -6.86 -11.75 4.09
C GLY A 69 -6.71 -13.21 4.52
N GLN A 70 -6.20 -14.08 3.64
CA GLN A 70 -6.07 -15.53 3.87
C GLN A 70 -4.69 -15.92 4.40
N LEU A 71 -3.78 -14.97 4.56
CA LEU A 71 -2.49 -15.19 5.21
C LEU A 71 -2.56 -14.81 6.68
N ALA A 72 -1.81 -15.54 7.50
CA ALA A 72 -1.57 -15.13 8.88
C ALA A 72 -0.89 -13.75 8.91
N PRO A 73 -1.10 -12.97 9.98
CA PRO A 73 -0.37 -11.73 10.19
C PRO A 73 1.14 -11.98 10.09
N GLN A 74 1.84 -11.11 9.35
CA GLN A 74 3.28 -11.19 9.27
C GLN A 74 3.88 -10.70 10.58
N GLU A 75 4.72 -11.52 11.20
CA GLU A 75 5.50 -11.12 12.36
C GLU A 75 6.52 -10.05 11.99
N ASP A 76 6.73 -9.13 12.92
CA ASP A 76 7.67 -8.06 12.75
C ASP A 76 9.11 -8.59 12.85
N SER A 77 9.90 -8.35 11.80
CA SER A 77 11.31 -8.76 11.75
C SER A 77 12.23 -7.66 12.26
N ASP A 78 13.45 -8.03 12.68
CA ASP A 78 14.47 -7.05 13.08
C ASP A 78 14.73 -5.99 12.00
N ALA A 79 14.74 -6.40 10.72
CA ALA A 79 14.93 -5.48 9.61
C ALA A 79 13.79 -4.45 9.50
N MET A 80 12.54 -4.86 9.76
CA MET A 80 11.39 -3.97 9.78
C MET A 80 11.43 -3.04 10.99
N TYR A 81 11.82 -3.55 12.15
CA TYR A 81 12.00 -2.77 13.38
C TYR A 81 13.04 -1.66 13.19
N TRP A 82 14.26 -2.02 12.80
CA TRP A 82 15.33 -1.05 12.59
C TRP A 82 15.03 -0.09 11.45
N GLY A 83 14.32 -0.54 10.41
CA GLY A 83 13.84 0.32 9.33
C GLY A 83 12.99 1.47 9.85
N ARG A 84 11.96 1.19 10.67
CA ARG A 84 11.08 2.22 11.24
C ARG A 84 11.81 3.16 12.20
N ILE A 85 12.77 2.64 12.98
CA ILE A 85 13.59 3.45 13.89
C ILE A 85 14.46 4.46 13.12
N HIS A 86 14.97 4.08 11.94
CA HIS A 86 15.87 4.91 11.15
C HIS A 86 15.19 5.81 10.12
N GLU A 87 13.96 5.49 9.71
CA GLU A 87 13.23 6.21 8.64
C GLU A 87 13.19 7.73 8.87
N ASP A 88 12.82 8.16 10.06
CA ASP A 88 12.67 9.59 10.41
C ASP A 88 14.02 10.34 10.48
N ALA A 89 15.08 9.65 10.93
CA ALA A 89 16.42 10.23 10.91
C ALA A 89 16.94 10.41 9.47
N ILE A 90 16.70 9.42 8.60
CA ILE A 90 17.10 9.47 7.19
C ILE A 90 16.29 10.52 6.43
N ALA A 91 14.99 10.64 6.69
CA ALA A 91 14.12 11.58 5.99
C ALA A 91 14.47 13.06 6.27
N ARG A 92 15.07 13.35 7.43
CA ARG A 92 15.49 14.70 7.82
C ARG A 92 16.93 15.06 7.41
N GLY A 93 17.75 14.05 7.12
CA GLY A 93 19.16 14.23 6.75
C GLY A 93 19.32 14.56 5.28
#